data_AF-A0A8S3C4P6-F1
#
_entry.id   AF-A0A8S3C4P6-F1
#
_cell.length_a   1.000
_cell.length_b   1.000
_cell.length_c   1.000
_cell.angle_alpha   90.00
_cell.angle_beta   90.00
_cell.angle_gamma   90.00
#
_symmetry.space_group_name_H-M   'P 1'
#
loop_
_entity.id
_entity.type
_entity.pdbx_description
1 polymer ?
#
loop_
_entity_poly.entity_id
_entity_poly.type
_entity_poly.pdbx_seq_one_letter_code
_entity_poly.pdbx_strand_id
1 'polypeptide(L)' 'MGTSLAVYPFADIVDSTTRSTTRLLINRQIVGTFLAQRPYDVTLIGDLEINVKEFLIKLDVFDKVMELMKRENE' A
#
# COMPACT_ATOMS: atom_id res chain seq x y z
N MET A 1 1.03 3.52 -1.51
CA MET A 1 1.08 3.50 -0.03
C MET A 1 1.39 4.92 0.45
N GLY A 2 0.85 5.37 1.58
CA GLY A 2 1.23 6.64 2.21
C GLY A 2 1.03 7.90 1.36
N THR A 3 -0.07 7.99 0.61
CA THR A 3 -0.36 9.12 -0.29
C THR A 3 -1.81 9.54 -0.16
N SER A 4 -2.10 10.83 -0.40
CA SER A 4 -3.46 11.38 -0.42
C SER A 4 -4.16 11.19 -1.78
N LEU A 5 -3.41 10.83 -2.83
CA LEU A 5 -3.91 10.78 -4.22
C LEU A 5 -4.62 12.08 -4.67
N ALA A 6 -4.16 13.24 -4.20
CA ALA A 6 -4.75 14.54 -4.53
C ALA A 6 -4.06 15.28 -5.69
N VAL A 7 -2.87 14.83 -6.10
CA VAL A 7 -2.03 15.52 -7.09
C VAL A 7 -2.08 14.79 -8.43
N TYR A 8 -2.40 15.51 -9.49
CA TYR A 8 -2.42 15.01 -10.86
C TYR A 8 -1.11 15.31 -11.59
N PRO A 9 -0.67 14.45 -12.52
CA PRO A 9 -1.35 13.23 -13.02
C PRO A 9 -1.10 11.98 -12.15
N PHE A 10 -0.39 12.10 -11.03
CA PHE A 10 -0.02 10.96 -10.19
C PHE A 10 -1.25 10.16 -9.69
N ALA A 11 -2.32 10.87 -9.31
CA ALA A 11 -3.57 10.25 -8.85
C ALA A 11 -4.24 9.34 -9.89
N ASP A 12 -4.02 9.58 -11.19
CA ASP A 12 -4.62 8.75 -12.26
C ASP A 12 -3.93 7.40 -12.45
N ILE A 13 -2.68 7.26 -11.98
CA ILE A 13 -1.90 6.04 -12.18
C ILE A 13 -2.62 4.83 -11.58
N VAL A 14 -3.27 4.99 -10.42
CA VAL A 14 -3.99 3.88 -9.77
C VAL A 14 -5.19 3.39 -10.59
N ASP A 15 -5.75 4.23 -11.46
CA ASP A 15 -6.91 3.87 -12.29
C ASP A 15 -6.56 3.37 -13.67
N SER A 16 -5.30 3.53 -14.10
CA SER A 16 -4.77 2.98 -15.35
C SER A 16 -4.74 1.45 -15.41
N THR A 17 -4.91 0.80 -14.26
CA THR A 17 -4.96 -0.67 -14.13
C THR A 17 -6.33 -1.22 -14.52
N THR A 18 -6.36 -2.46 -15.02
CA THR A 18 -7.61 -3.14 -15.40
C THR A 18 -8.53 -3.36 -14.19
N ARG A 19 -9.84 -3.51 -14.42
CA ARG A 19 -10.82 -3.75 -13.33
C ARG A 19 -10.60 -5.08 -12.59
N SER A 20 -9.96 -6.06 -13.21
CA SER A 20 -9.61 -7.35 -12.60
C SER A 20 -8.32 -7.32 -11.79
N THR A 21 -7.54 -6.23 -11.86
CA THR A 21 -6.30 -6.10 -11.10
C THR A 21 -6.62 -5.81 -9.63
N THR A 22 -6.11 -6.65 -8.72
CA THR A 22 -6.14 -6.38 -7.28
C THR A 22 -5.30 -5.15 -6.95
N ARG A 23 -5.87 -4.18 -6.23
CA ARG A 23 -5.16 -2.98 -5.76
C ARG A 23 -5.14 -2.96 -4.24
N LEU A 24 -3.98 -2.70 -3.65
CA LEU A 24 -3.81 -2.59 -2.20
C LEU A 24 -3.47 -1.16 -1.80
N LEU A 25 -4.36 -0.52 -1.03
CA LEU A 25 -4.09 0.78 -0.40
C LEU A 25 -3.68 0.56 1.05
N ILE A 26 -2.41 0.82 1.37
CA ILE A 26 -1.93 0.99 2.75
C ILE A 26 -1.79 2.48 3.03
N ASN A 27 -2.66 3.03 3.87
CA ASN A 27 -2.71 4.47 4.13
C ASN A 27 -3.44 4.81 5.44
N ARG A 28 -3.27 6.03 5.95
CA ARG A 28 -3.97 6.46 7.17
C ARG A 28 -5.49 6.57 7.00
N GLN A 29 -5.96 6.83 5.78
CA GLN A 29 -7.37 6.96 5.43
C GLN A 29 -7.60 6.43 4.01
N ILE A 30 -8.85 6.06 3.70
CA ILE A 30 -9.26 5.74 2.32
C ILE A 30 -9.25 7.03 1.50
N VAL A 31 -8.64 7.00 0.32
CA VAL A 31 -8.41 8.19 -0.53
C VAL A 31 -8.55 7.88 -2.01
N GLY A 32 -8.73 8.91 -2.83
CA GLY A 32 -8.84 8.80 -4.28
C GLY A 32 -9.96 7.85 -4.70
N THR A 33 -9.73 7.07 -5.75
CA THR A 33 -10.73 6.14 -6.28
C THR A 33 -10.99 4.91 -5.41
N PHE A 34 -10.24 4.70 -4.32
CA PHE A 34 -10.58 3.67 -3.33
C PHE A 34 -11.86 4.02 -2.54
N LEU A 35 -12.32 5.27 -2.56
CA LEU A 35 -13.64 5.66 -2.01
C LEU A 35 -14.79 5.04 -2.83
N ALA A 36 -14.57 4.77 -4.12
CA ALA A 36 -15.48 4.06 -5.02
C ALA A 36 -14.88 2.69 -5.34
N GLN A 37 -14.84 1.83 -4.33
CA GLN A 37 -14.10 0.58 -4.31
C GLN A 37 -14.46 -0.35 -5.49
N ARG A 38 -13.44 -0.88 -6.17
CA ARG A 38 -13.57 -1.96 -7.15
C ARG A 38 -13.68 -3.32 -6.44
N PRO A 39 -14.21 -4.38 -7.08
CA PRO A 39 -14.41 -5.68 -6.44
C PRO A 39 -13.16 -6.31 -5.81
N TYR A 40 -11.96 -5.98 -6.32
CA TYR A 40 -10.68 -6.54 -5.87
C TYR A 40 -9.78 -5.50 -5.18
N ASP A 41 -10.33 -4.35 -4.79
CA ASP A 41 -9.59 -3.39 -3.99
C ASP A 41 -9.55 -3.87 -2.54
N VAL A 42 -8.39 -3.75 -1.90
CA VAL A 42 -8.17 -4.05 -0.48
C VAL A 42 -7.54 -2.83 0.18
N THR A 43 -7.98 -2.49 1.39
CA THR A 43 -7.48 -1.34 2.14
C THR A 43 -6.97 -1.75 3.52
N LEU A 44 -5.76 -1.37 3.86
CA LEU A 44 -5.19 -1.45 5.22
C LEU A 44 -5.07 -0.04 5.76
N ILE A 45 -5.95 0.30 6.71
CA ILE A 45 -6.10 1.66 7.22
C ILE A 45 -5.46 1.78 8.60
N GLY A 46 -4.59 2.78 8.75
CA GLY A 46 -3.91 3.05 10.02
C GLY A 46 -2.49 3.56 9.80
N ASP A 47 -1.64 3.36 10.81
CA ASP A 47 -0.22 3.68 10.69
C ASP A 47 0.44 2.86 9.57
N LEU A 48 1.24 3.52 8.74
CA LEU A 48 1.83 2.89 7.56
C LEU A 48 2.88 1.86 7.96
N GLU A 49 3.74 2.18 8.93
CA GLU A 49 4.82 1.29 9.35
C GLU A 49 4.25 0.02 10.00
N ILE A 50 3.28 0.16 10.91
CA ILE A 50 2.62 -0.99 11.55
C ILE A 50 1.99 -1.92 10.50
N ASN A 51 1.19 -1.37 9.58
CA ASN A 51 0.53 -2.17 8.55
C ASN A 51 1.53 -2.87 7.61
N VAL A 52 2.62 -2.20 7.24
CA VAL A 52 3.67 -2.81 6.41
C VAL A 52 4.34 -3.95 7.18
N LYS A 53 4.68 -3.76 8.47
CA LYS A 53 5.26 -4.83 9.29
C LYS A 53 4.33 -6.04 9.39
N GLU A 54 3.05 -5.83 9.68
CA GLU A 54 2.06 -6.92 9.73
C GLU A 54 1.92 -7.63 8.37
N PHE A 55 1.94 -6.88 7.27
CA PHE A 55 1.90 -7.45 5.92
C PHE A 55 3.12 -8.33 5.63
N LEU A 56 4.32 -7.89 6.01
CA LEU A 56 5.55 -8.67 5.86
C LEU A 56 5.58 -9.93 6.73
N ILE A 57 5.01 -9.87 7.95
CA ILE A 57 4.83 -11.04 8.82
C ILE A 57 3.92 -12.06 8.14
N LYS A 58 2.79 -11.63 7.56
CA LYS A 58 1.86 -12.52 6.84
C LYS A 58 2.47 -13.17 5.60
N LEU A 59 3.49 -12.53 5.01
CA LEU A 59 4.25 -13.07 3.88
C LEU A 59 5.46 -13.92 4.30
N ASP A 60 5.72 -14.08 5.60
CA ASP A 60 6.86 -14.82 6.13
C ASP A 60 8.23 -14.30 5.63
N VAL A 61 8.33 -12.97 5.47
CA VAL A 61 9.56 -12.30 4.99
C VAL A 61 10.06 -11.19 5.91
N PHE A 62 9.41 -10.99 7.06
CA PHE A 62 9.71 -9.89 7.98
C PHE A 62 11.20 -9.84 8.37
N ASP A 63 11.77 -10.94 8.88
CA ASP A 63 13.15 -10.99 9.35
C ASP A 63 14.16 -10.66 8.24
N LYS A 64 13.93 -11.20 7.04
CA LYS A 64 14.77 -10.94 5.86
C LYS A 64 14.77 -9.46 5.47
N VAL A 65 13.61 -8.79 5.55
CA VAL A 65 13.50 -7.36 5.26
C VAL A 65 14.20 -6.54 6.35
N MET A 66 14.07 -6.93 7.63
CA MET A 66 14.76 -6.23 8.72
C MET A 66 16.28 -6.36 8.62
N GLU A 67 16.79 -7.53 8.23
CA GLU A 67 18.22 -7.74 7.95
C GLU A 67 18.70 -6.86 6.80
N LEU A 68 17.94 -6.82 5.70
CA LEU A 68 18.23 -5.94 4.57
C LEU A 68 18.28 -4.48 5.00
N MET A 69 17.27 -4.01 5.74
CA MET A 69 17.22 -2.62 6.22
C MET A 69 18.41 -2.27 7.11
N LYS A 70 18.85 -3.19 7.96
CA LYS A 70 20.05 -2.95 8.79
C LYS A 70 21.29 -2.79 7.91
N ARG A 71 21.49 -3.70 6.96
CA ARG A 71 22.66 -3.71 6.07
C ARG A 71 22.76 -2.46 5.18
N GLU A 72 21.63 -1.93 4.68
CA GLU A 72 21.65 -0.76 3.79
C GLU A 72 21.76 0.58 4.55
N ASN A 73 21.62 0.58 5.89
CA ASN A 73 21.75 1.78 6.72
C ASN A 73 23.08 1.84 7.51
N GLU A 74 23.94 0.82 7.35
CA GLU A 74 25.33 0.79 7.81
C GLU A 74 26.28 1.31 6.71
#